data_AF-A0A015K488-F1
#
_entry.id   AF-A0A015K488-F1
#
_cell.length_a   1.000
_cell.length_b   1.000
_cell.length_c   1.000
_cell.angle_alpha   90.00
_cell.angle_beta   90.00
_cell.angle_gamma   90.00
#
_symmetry.space_group_name_H-M   'P 1'
#
loop_
_entity.id
_entity.type
_entity.pdbx_description
1 polymer ?
#
loop_
_entity_poly.entity_id
_entity_poly.type
_entity_poly.pdbx_seq_one_letter_code
_entity_poly.pdbx_strand_id
1 'polypeptide(L)'
;MFREIFEESGFEVYESRESFIEYVQTEQQKRAEDRRIAVGELTERMRDRYWRVEETGDAERTQFFISMLEATVNPIISRFDDNSNEKT
;
A
#
# COMPACT_ATOMS: atom_id res chain seq x y z
N MET A 1 8.86 -47.43 16.01
CA MET A 1 8.45 -47.48 17.43
C MET A 1 7.17 -46.71 17.74
N PHE A 2 7.08 -45.37 17.68
CA PHE A 2 5.82 -44.69 18.05
C PHE A 2 4.72 -44.81 16.98
N ARG A 3 5.05 -44.77 15.67
CA ARG A 3 4.04 -44.92 14.59
C ARG A 3 3.42 -46.30 14.49
N GLU A 4 4.24 -47.34 14.57
CA GLU A 4 3.79 -48.74 14.49
C GLU A 4 2.69 -49.04 15.51
N ILE A 5 2.80 -48.54 16.74
CA ILE A 5 1.83 -48.79 17.81
C ILE A 5 0.44 -48.23 17.46
N PHE A 6 0.36 -47.08 16.76
CA PHE A 6 -0.91 -46.47 16.37
C PHE A 6 -1.52 -47.15 15.14
N GLU A 7 -0.69 -47.55 14.17
CA GLU A 7 -1.12 -48.34 13.00
C GLU A 7 -1.69 -49.70 13.40
N GLU A 8 -1.02 -50.41 14.32
CA GLU A 8 -1.49 -51.71 14.84
C GLU A 8 -2.79 -51.58 15.65
N SER A 9 -3.02 -50.43 16.26
CA SER A 9 -4.23 -50.12 17.04
C SER A 9 -5.41 -49.64 16.18
N GLY A 10 -5.26 -49.61 14.84
CA GLY A 10 -6.30 -49.19 13.90
C GLY A 10 -6.54 -47.68 13.84
N PHE A 11 -5.63 -46.87 14.39
CA PHE A 11 -5.70 -45.42 14.32
C PHE A 11 -4.87 -44.91 13.14
N GLU A 12 -5.49 -44.08 12.30
CA GLU A 12 -4.82 -43.41 11.19
C GLU A 12 -3.92 -42.28 11.74
N VAL A 13 -2.61 -42.41 11.56
CA VAL A 13 -1.65 -41.38 11.97
C VAL A 13 -1.58 -40.32 10.88
N TYR A 14 -2.27 -39.20 11.08
CA TYR A 14 -2.18 -38.05 10.18
C TYR A 14 -0.83 -37.34 10.36
N GLU A 15 0.10 -37.56 9.43
CA GLU A 15 1.29 -36.71 9.31
C GLU A 15 0.84 -35.29 8.91
N SER A 16 1.00 -34.33 9.81
CA SER A 16 0.80 -32.92 9.46
C SER A 16 1.82 -32.54 8.38
N ARG A 17 1.37 -32.48 7.12
CA ARG A 17 2.10 -31.73 6.09
C ARG A 17 1.99 -30.26 6.46
N GLU A 18 3.08 -29.68 6.97
CA GLU A 18 3.23 -28.23 6.97
C GLU A 18 3.10 -27.77 5.51
N SER A 19 1.90 -27.32 5.18
CA SER A 19 1.61 -26.77 3.88
C SER A 19 2.23 -25.39 3.88
N PHE A 20 3.44 -25.26 3.32
CA PHE A 20 3.97 -23.95 2.98
C PHE A 20 3.02 -23.36 1.94
N ILE A 21 2.09 -22.52 2.39
CA ILE A 21 1.29 -21.71 1.49
C ILE A 21 2.26 -20.71 0.89
N GLU A 22 2.80 -21.03 -0.28
CA GLU A 22 3.56 -20.08 -1.08
C GLU A 22 2.59 -18.95 -1.45
N TYR A 23 2.74 -17.81 -0.77
CA TYR A 23 1.95 -16.62 -1.09
C TYR A 23 2.48 -16.05 -2.41
N VAL A 24 2.05 -16.65 -3.52
CA VAL A 24 2.36 -16.14 -4.86
C VAL A 24 1.52 -14.88 -5.06
N GLN A 25 2.13 -13.73 -4.80
CA GLN A 25 1.51 -12.44 -5.04
C GLN A 25 1.21 -12.34 -6.54
N THR A 26 -0.04 -12.05 -6.89
CA THR A 26 -0.41 -11.92 -8.30
C THR A 26 0.24 -10.67 -8.89
N GLU A 27 0.50 -10.66 -10.19
CA GLU A 27 1.02 -9.48 -10.89
C GLU A 27 0.14 -8.22 -10.67
N GLN A 28 -1.18 -8.40 -10.48
CA GLN A 28 -2.08 -7.30 -10.13
C GLN A 28 -1.83 -6.76 -8.72
N GLN A 29 -1.64 -7.65 -7.73
CA GLN A 29 -1.31 -7.24 -6.36
C GLN A 29 0.04 -6.54 -6.30
N LYS A 30 1.05 -7.04 -7.03
CA LYS A 30 2.36 -6.41 -7.12
C LYS A 30 2.26 -5.00 -7.72
N ARG A 31 1.57 -4.84 -8.84
CA ARG A 31 1.34 -3.52 -9.45
C ARG A 31 0.57 -2.56 -8.55
N ALA A 32 -0.40 -3.07 -7.76
CA ALA A 32 -1.12 -2.26 -6.79
C ALA A 32 -0.19 -1.77 -5.67
N GLU A 33 0.69 -2.64 -5.17
CA GLU A 33 1.67 -2.28 -4.15
C GLU A 33 2.71 -1.30 -4.69
N ASP A 34 3.24 -1.53 -5.89
CA ASP A 34 4.19 -0.62 -6.55
C ASP A 34 3.59 0.79 -6.71
N ARG A 35 2.31 0.88 -7.10
CA ARG A 35 1.58 2.15 -7.16
C ARG A 35 1.44 2.80 -5.78
N ARG A 36 1.12 2.01 -4.76
CA ARG A 36 0.95 2.49 -3.38
C ARG A 36 2.27 3.05 -2.84
N ILE A 37 3.39 2.36 -3.09
CA ILE A 37 4.73 2.81 -2.73
C ILE A 37 5.07 4.11 -3.46
N ALA A 38 4.87 4.18 -4.77
CA ALA A 38 5.17 5.38 -5.54
C ALA A 38 4.39 6.62 -5.07
N VAL A 39 3.11 6.45 -4.71
CA VAL A 39 2.29 7.54 -4.13
C VAL A 39 2.80 7.93 -2.74
N GLY A 40 3.21 6.95 -1.92
CA GLY A 40 3.83 7.19 -0.62
C GLY A 40 5.09 8.03 -0.72
N GLU A 41 6.04 7.64 -1.58
CA GLU A 41 7.28 8.38 -1.82
C GLU A 41 7.02 9.80 -2.32
N LEU A 42 6.06 9.97 -3.24
CA LEU A 42 5.70 11.29 -3.75
C LEU A 42 5.17 12.19 -2.63
N THR A 43 4.30 11.65 -1.78
CA THR A 43 3.71 12.37 -0.65
C THR A 43 4.78 12.81 0.35
N GLU A 44 5.74 11.95 0.65
CA GLU A 44 6.85 12.26 1.54
C GLU A 44 7.75 13.35 0.95
N ARG A 45 8.12 13.26 -0.34
CA ARG A 45 8.89 14.31 -1.02
C ARG A 45 8.18 15.67 -1.04
N MET A 46 6.85 15.68 -1.20
CA MET A 46 6.06 16.91 -1.13
C MET A 46 6.08 17.50 0.29
N ARG A 47 5.93 16.67 1.32
CA ARG A 47 6.01 17.09 2.72
C ARG A 47 7.37 17.66 3.07
N ASP A 48 8.45 17.00 2.66
CA ASP A 48 9.82 17.49 2.88
C ASP A 48 10.04 18.86 2.23
N ARG A 49 9.52 19.08 1.02
CA ARG A 49 9.60 20.38 0.35
C ARG A 49 8.78 21.44 1.08
N TYR A 50 7.56 21.10 1.49
CA TYR A 50 6.74 22.00 2.30
C TYR A 50 7.49 22.44 3.56
N TRP A 51 8.03 21.48 4.32
CA TRP A 51 8.75 21.74 5.56
C TRP A 51 9.94 22.69 5.35
N ARG A 52 10.71 22.49 4.28
CA ARG A 52 11.84 23.39 3.94
C ARG A 52 11.39 24.82 3.62
N VAL A 53 10.23 25.00 3.01
CA VAL A 53 9.67 26.33 2.70
C VAL A 53 9.15 26.98 3.99
N GLU A 54 8.43 26.23 4.82
CA GLU A 54 7.89 26.69 6.10
C GLU A 54 8.99 27.07 7.09
N GLU A 55 10.09 26.30 7.14
CA GLU A 55 11.24 26.55 8.03
C GLU A 55 11.90 27.92 7.76
N THR A 56 11.80 28.44 6.52
CA THR A 56 12.26 29.79 6.20
C THR A 56 11.47 30.91 6.90
N GLY A 57 10.28 30.62 7.45
CA GLY A 57 9.39 31.59 8.11
C GLY A 57 8.72 32.60 7.18
N ASP A 58 8.87 32.42 5.86
CA ASP A 58 8.28 33.28 4.84
C ASP A 58 6.85 32.82 4.52
N ALA A 59 5.87 33.55 5.06
CA ALA A 59 4.46 33.25 4.89
C ALA A 59 4.00 33.38 3.44
N GLU A 60 4.53 34.35 2.67
CA GLU A 60 4.15 34.55 1.27
C GLU A 60 4.64 33.38 0.41
N ARG A 61 5.89 32.96 0.61
CA ARG A 61 6.45 31.78 -0.08
C ARG A 61 5.72 30.49 0.29
N THR A 62 5.37 30.32 1.56
CA THR A 62 4.63 29.15 2.03
C THR A 62 3.25 29.10 1.38
N GLN A 63 2.52 30.22 1.38
CA GLN A 63 1.21 30.31 0.76
C GLN A 63 1.28 30.08 -0.76
N PHE A 64 2.28 30.65 -1.43
CA PHE A 64 2.51 30.42 -2.86
C PHE A 64 2.75 28.93 -3.16
N PHE A 65 3.57 28.27 -2.34
CA PHE A 65 3.83 26.84 -2.49
C PHE A 65 2.55 26.01 -2.29
N ILE A 66 1.75 26.31 -1.27
CA ILE A 66 0.46 25.65 -1.02
C ILE A 66 -0.46 25.81 -2.23
N SER A 67 -0.64 27.03 -2.73
CA SER A 67 -1.52 27.29 -3.87
C SER A 67 -1.04 26.61 -5.16
N MET A 68 0.27 26.56 -5.41
CA MET A 68 0.84 25.82 -6.54
C MET A 68 0.60 24.31 -6.39
N LEU A 69 0.75 23.77 -5.17
CA LEU A 69 0.52 22.36 -4.88
C LEU A 69 -0.96 21.99 -5.08
N GLU A 70 -1.88 22.78 -4.52
CA GLU A 70 -3.33 22.61 -4.70
C GLU A 70 -3.73 22.64 -6.18
N ALA A 71 -3.23 23.62 -6.94
CA ALA A 71 -3.51 23.73 -8.37
C ALA A 71 -3.03 22.50 -9.17
N THR A 72 -1.99 21.82 -8.70
CA THR A 72 -1.44 20.62 -9.35
C THR A 72 -2.15 19.35 -8.92
N VAL A 73 -2.48 19.23 -7.62
CA VAL A 73 -2.99 17.99 -7.01
C VAL A 73 -4.52 17.91 -7.10
N ASN A 74 -5.26 19.00 -6.92
CA ASN A 74 -6.72 18.98 -6.93
C ASN A 74 -7.32 18.43 -8.24
N PRO A 75 -6.80 18.75 -9.45
CA PRO A 75 -7.29 18.15 -10.69
C PRO A 75 -7.08 16.63 -10.75
N ILE A 76 -6.05 16.11 -10.08
CA ILE A 76 -5.78 14.68 -10.02
C ILE A 76 -6.79 14.01 -9.07
N ILE A 77 -7.03 14.60 -7.89
CA ILE A 77 -8.01 14.11 -6.91
C ILE A 77 -9.41 14.10 -7.51
N SER A 78 -9.84 15.20 -8.14
CA SER A 78 -11.17 15.32 -8.75
C SER A 78 -11.47 14.22 -9.77
N ARG A 79 -10.47 13.76 -10.52
CA ARG A 79 -10.64 12.64 -11.47
C ARG A 79 -11.01 11.33 -10.78
N PHE A 80 -10.59 11.12 -9.54
CA PHE A 80 -10.97 9.93 -8.78
C PHE A 80 -12.37 10.05 -8.19
N ASP A 81 -12.74 11.26 -7.75
CA ASP A 81 -14.08 11.55 -7.25
C ASP A 81 -15.11 11.35 -8.37
N ASP A 82 -14.87 11.88 -9.57
CA ASP A 82 -15.78 11.75 -10.71
C ASP A 82 -16.01 10.28 -11.15
N ASN A 83 -14.96 9.45 -11.12
CA ASN A 83 -15.05 8.03 -11.46
C ASN A 83 -15.86 7.20 -10.43
N SER A 84 -16.10 7.73 -9.24
CA SER A 84 -16.95 7.07 -8.23
C SER A 84 -18.46 7.29 -8.50
N ASN A 85 -18.80 8.29 -9.32
CA ASN A 85 -20.16 8.78 -9.54
C ASN A 85 -20.87 8.05 -10.70
N GLU A 86 -20.11 7.51 -11.66
CA GLU A 86 -20.64 6.80 -12.84
C GLU A 86 -21.07 5.33 -12.57
N LYS A 87 -21.02 4.88 -11.31
CA LYS A 87 -21.33 3.49 -10.92
C LYS A 87 -22.74 3.25 -10.38
N THR A 88 -23.68 4.18 -10.55
CA THR A 88 -25.10 4.00 -10.14
C THR A 88 -26.00 3.94 -11.36
#